data_AF-A0A2K6UI00-F1
#
_entry.id   AF-A0A2K6UI00-F1
#
_cell.length_a   1.000
_cell.length_b   1.000
_cell.length_c   1.000
_cell.angle_alpha   90.00
_cell.angle_beta   90.00
_cell.angle_gamma   90.00
#
_symmetry.space_group_name_H-M   'P 1'
#
loop_
_entity.id
_entity.type
_entity.pdbx_description
1 polymer ?
#
loop_
_entity_poly.entity_id
_entity_poly.type
_entity_poly.pdbx_seq_one_letter_code
_entity_poly.pdbx_strand_id
1 'polypeptide(L)'
;TAPMEYKVICALVLVSVLALSTLAETQSETCVMAPRERKNCGFPGVTASQCTSKGCCFDDTIPGFPWCFTPKTIDVPPEDECEF
;
A
#
# COMPACT_ATOMS: atom_id res chain seq x y z
N THR A 1 23.39 -29.64 -28.35
CA THR A 1 23.43 -28.36 -27.61
C THR A 1 22.07 -28.12 -26.98
N ALA A 2 21.79 -28.58 -25.75
CA ALA A 2 20.47 -28.38 -25.13
C ALA A 2 20.31 -28.61 -23.60
N PRO A 3 21.30 -29.05 -22.78
CA PRO A 3 21.09 -29.13 -21.32
C PRO A 3 21.80 -28.01 -20.52
N MET A 4 22.79 -27.34 -21.11
CA MET A 4 23.62 -26.36 -20.39
C MET A 4 22.97 -24.96 -20.36
N GLU A 5 22.23 -24.61 -21.41
CA GLU A 5 21.50 -23.34 -21.52
C GLU A 5 20.38 -23.25 -20.47
N TYR A 6 19.62 -24.33 -20.26
CA TYR A 6 18.51 -24.37 -19.29
C TYR A 6 18.99 -24.13 -17.85
N LYS A 7 20.15 -24.70 -17.47
CA LYS A 7 20.73 -24.55 -16.13
C LYS A 7 21.20 -23.11 -15.89
N VAL A 8 21.80 -22.49 -16.89
CA VAL A 8 22.24 -21.09 -16.82
C VAL A 8 21.03 -20.16 -16.75
N ILE A 9 20.01 -20.39 -17.58
CA ILE A 9 18.75 -19.63 -17.53
C ILE A 9 18.07 -19.77 -16.16
N CYS A 10 17.96 -20.98 -15.61
CA CYS A 10 17.43 -21.19 -14.27
C CYS A 10 18.25 -20.47 -13.19
N ALA A 11 19.59 -20.55 -13.24
CA ALA A 11 20.44 -19.87 -12.28
C ALA A 11 20.27 -18.35 -12.33
N LEU A 12 20.16 -17.78 -13.54
CA LEU A 12 19.94 -16.34 -13.74
C LEU A 12 18.57 -15.90 -13.20
N VAL A 13 17.51 -16.69 -13.42
CA VAL A 13 16.16 -16.43 -12.90
C VAL A 13 16.13 -16.54 -11.37
N LEU A 14 16.82 -17.49 -10.77
CA LEU A 14 16.89 -17.64 -9.31
C LEU A 14 17.62 -16.45 -8.67
N VAL A 15 18.74 -16.02 -9.25
CA VAL A 15 19.50 -14.85 -8.75
C VAL A 15 18.70 -13.57 -8.88
N SER A 16 17.95 -13.38 -9.97
CA SER A 16 17.11 -12.19 -10.14
C SER A 16 15.93 -12.15 -9.18
N VAL A 17 15.27 -13.29 -8.91
CA VAL A 17 14.19 -13.39 -7.91
C VAL A 17 14.72 -13.05 -6.52
N LEU A 18 15.87 -13.60 -6.12
CA LEU A 18 16.50 -13.32 -4.81
C LEU A 18 16.86 -11.83 -4.65
N ALA A 19 17.35 -11.18 -5.72
CA ALA A 19 17.66 -9.74 -5.70
C ALA A 19 16.41 -8.84 -5.69
N LEU A 20 15.31 -9.28 -6.30
CA LEU A 20 14.04 -8.55 -6.28
C LEU A 20 13.34 -8.62 -4.91
N SER A 21 13.48 -9.74 -4.19
CA SER A 21 12.90 -9.90 -2.85
C SER A 21 13.47 -8.91 -1.82
N THR A 22 14.71 -8.44 -2.00
CA THR A 22 15.36 -7.49 -1.07
C THR A 22 14.93 -6.03 -1.26
N LEU A 23 14.17 -5.71 -2.30
CA LEU A 23 13.76 -4.33 -2.66
C LEU A 23 12.30 -4.01 -2.32
N ALA A 24 11.59 -4.92 -1.65
CA ALA A 24 10.23 -4.69 -1.23
C ALA A 24 10.18 -3.71 -0.04
N GLU A 25 10.22 -2.40 -0.32
CA GLU A 25 9.84 -1.38 0.67
C GLU A 25 8.38 -1.63 1.07
N THR A 26 8.17 -2.09 2.31
CA THR A 26 6.83 -2.33 2.87
C THR A 26 6.26 -0.99 3.33
N GLN A 27 5.86 -0.15 2.36
CA GLN A 27 5.03 1.01 2.66
C GLN A 27 3.62 0.52 2.96
N SER A 28 3.08 0.87 4.12
CA SER A 28 1.69 0.60 4.48
C SER A 28 0.84 1.86 4.34
N GLU A 29 -0.47 1.69 4.28
CA GLU A 29 -1.42 2.80 4.21
C GLU A 29 -2.32 2.83 5.45
N THR A 30 -2.60 4.02 5.97
CA THR A 30 -3.52 4.23 7.09
C THR A 30 -4.61 5.25 6.79
N CYS A 31 -5.78 5.04 7.39
CA CYS A 31 -6.88 6.01 7.42
C CYS A 31 -6.91 6.86 8.70
N VAL A 32 -5.98 6.62 9.64
CA VAL A 32 -5.92 7.34 10.90
C VAL A 32 -5.08 8.61 10.74
N MET A 33 -5.75 9.75 10.65
CA MET A 33 -5.12 11.06 10.54
C MET A 33 -6.01 12.16 11.10
N ALA A 34 -5.44 13.32 11.42
CA ALA A 34 -6.21 14.47 11.85
C ALA A 34 -7.17 14.93 10.73
N PRO A 35 -8.40 15.40 11.03
CA PRO A 35 -9.35 15.85 10.00
C PRO A 35 -8.79 16.92 9.07
N ARG A 36 -7.90 17.78 9.58
CA ARG A 36 -7.23 18.84 8.81
C ARG A 36 -6.23 18.30 7.79
N GLU A 37 -5.72 17.08 7.98
CA GLU A 37 -4.79 16.43 7.06
C GLU A 37 -5.52 15.71 5.91
N ARG A 38 -6.84 15.51 6.03
CA ARG A 38 -7.64 14.81 5.02
C ARG A 38 -7.61 15.56 3.69
N LYS A 39 -7.08 14.90 2.66
CA LYS A 39 -7.17 15.37 1.27
C LYS A 39 -8.37 14.72 0.61
N ASN A 40 -9.27 15.54 0.08
CA ASN A 40 -10.51 15.06 -0.54
C ASN A 40 -10.23 14.08 -1.69
N CYS A 41 -10.86 12.91 -1.67
CA CYS A 41 -10.78 11.86 -2.70
C CYS A 41 -12.15 11.56 -3.36
N GLY A 42 -13.19 12.29 -2.99
CA GLY A 42 -14.57 12.03 -3.40
C GLY A 42 -15.28 13.26 -3.97
N PHE A 43 -16.61 13.17 -3.99
CA PHE A 43 -17.51 14.27 -4.33
C PHE A 43 -18.53 14.46 -3.19
N PRO A 44 -19.22 15.61 -3.10
CA PRO A 44 -20.24 15.83 -2.08
C PRO A 44 -21.34 14.76 -2.15
N GLY A 45 -21.66 14.13 -1.02
CA GLY A 45 -22.65 13.05 -0.96
C GLY A 45 -22.17 11.68 -1.44
N VAL A 46 -20.86 11.50 -1.64
CA VAL A 46 -20.26 10.18 -1.91
C VAL A 46 -20.63 9.18 -0.81
N THR A 47 -20.97 7.96 -1.19
CA THR A 47 -21.25 6.89 -0.22
C THR A 47 -19.96 6.22 0.25
N ALA A 48 -20.00 5.57 1.42
CA ALA A 48 -18.86 4.81 1.93
C ALA A 48 -18.32 3.81 0.89
N SER A 49 -19.20 3.05 0.25
CA SER A 49 -18.84 2.07 -0.78
C SER A 49 -18.18 2.70 -2.01
N GLN A 50 -18.66 3.85 -2.48
CA GLN A 50 -18.06 4.54 -3.63
C GLN A 50 -16.69 5.15 -3.30
N CYS A 51 -16.49 5.54 -2.04
CA CYS A 51 -15.20 6.03 -1.58
C CYS A 51 -14.18 4.89 -1.46
N THR A 52 -14.54 3.80 -0.79
CA THR A 52 -13.65 2.65 -0.59
C THR A 52 -13.35 1.92 -1.88
N SER A 53 -14.30 1.87 -2.84
CA SER A 53 -14.05 1.32 -4.17
C SER A 53 -13.00 2.09 -4.97
N LYS A 54 -12.71 3.34 -4.61
CA LYS A 54 -11.61 4.14 -5.20
C LYS A 54 -10.27 3.95 -4.48
N GLY A 55 -10.20 3.06 -3.48
CA GLY A 55 -9.02 2.91 -2.63
C GLY A 55 -8.84 4.04 -1.62
N CYS A 56 -9.93 4.73 -1.26
CA CYS A 56 -9.89 5.84 -0.32
C CYS A 56 -10.56 5.52 1.01
N CYS A 57 -10.21 6.28 2.04
CA CYS A 57 -10.74 6.19 3.38
C CYS A 57 -12.07 6.93 3.48
N PHE A 58 -13.03 6.35 4.21
CA PHE A 58 -14.32 6.99 4.50
C PHE A 58 -14.51 7.17 6.00
N ASP A 59 -14.83 8.40 6.44
CA ASP A 59 -15.22 8.72 7.81
C ASP A 59 -16.10 9.98 7.83
N ASP A 60 -17.39 9.79 8.13
CA ASP A 60 -18.42 10.82 8.21
C ASP A 60 -18.70 11.32 9.64
N THR A 61 -17.91 10.88 10.63
CA THR A 61 -18.13 11.24 12.04
C THR A 61 -17.83 12.71 12.35
N ILE A 62 -17.04 13.39 11.51
CA ILE A 62 -16.61 14.77 11.71
C ILE A 62 -17.13 15.66 10.57
N PRO A 63 -18.10 16.55 10.84
CA PRO A 63 -18.63 17.46 9.83
C PRO A 63 -17.62 18.57 9.47
N GLY A 64 -17.77 19.16 8.29
CA GLY A 64 -16.93 20.27 7.81
C GLY A 64 -15.57 19.84 7.22
N PHE A 65 -15.26 18.55 7.22
CA PHE A 65 -14.08 17.95 6.58
C PHE A 65 -14.49 16.92 5.52
N PRO A 66 -13.61 16.57 4.58
CA PRO A 66 -13.89 15.53 3.61
C PRO A 66 -14.21 14.19 4.31
N TRP A 67 -15.36 13.61 3.98
CA TRP A 67 -15.71 12.27 4.44
C TRP A 67 -15.00 11.20 3.64
N CYS A 68 -14.73 11.46 2.36
CA CYS A 68 -13.89 10.60 1.53
C CYS A 68 -12.53 11.24 1.30
N PHE A 69 -11.46 10.59 1.73
CA PHE A 69 -10.11 11.13 1.72
C PHE A 69 -9.04 10.10 1.38
N THR A 70 -7.90 10.56 0.88
CA THR A 70 -6.78 9.67 0.53
C THR A 70 -6.16 9.05 1.80
N PRO A 71 -5.73 7.79 1.76
CA PRO A 71 -4.93 7.21 2.83
C PRO A 71 -3.59 7.93 2.97
N LYS A 72 -2.96 7.79 4.14
CA LYS A 72 -1.60 8.26 4.41
C LYS A 72 -0.65 7.09 4.36
N THR A 73 0.45 7.23 3.64
CA THR A 73 1.53 6.24 3.65
C THR A 73 2.29 6.31 4.98
N ILE A 74 2.55 5.14 5.57
CA ILE A 74 3.41 4.96 6.73
C ILE A 74 4.57 4.09 6.29
N ASP A 75 5.77 4.58 6.56
CA ASP A 75 6.98 3.78 6.49
C ASP A 75 6.95 2.80 7.67
N VAL A 76 6.61 1.53 7.39
CA VAL A 76 6.73 0.48 8.40
C VAL A 76 8.20 0.09 8.41
N PRO A 77 8.93 0.31 9.53
CA PRO A 77 10.24 -0.30 9.68
C PRO A 77 10.09 -1.81 9.46
N PRO A 78 11.08 -2.50 8.87
CA PRO A 78 11.02 -3.96 8.74
C PRO A 78 10.65 -4.57 10.08
N GLU A 79 9.68 -5.50 10.01
CA GLU A 79 9.04 -6.23 11.09
C GLU A 79 10.03 -7.06 11.92
N ASP A 80 10.87 -6.38 12.69
CA ASP A 80 11.38 -6.92 13.94
C ASP A 80 10.48 -6.34 15.05
N GLU A 81 9.77 -7.24 15.73
CA GLU A 81 8.99 -7.03 16.96
C GLU A 81 7.51 -6.63 16.77
N CYS A 82 6.71 -7.60 16.30
CA CYS A 82 5.57 -8.01 17.11
C CYS A 82 6.08 -8.57 18.48
N GLU A 83 6.58 -7.70 19.36
CA GLU A 83 6.76 -7.94 20.80
C GLU A 83 6.18 -6.69 21.49
N PHE A 84 5.14 -6.71 22.32
CA PHE A 84 4.71 -7.65 23.35
C PHE A 84 3.17 -7.68 23.45
#